data_AF-X0Y0J7-F1
#
_entry.id   AF-X0Y0J7-F1
#
_cell.length_a   1.000
_cell.length_b   1.000
_cell.length_c   1.000
_cell.angle_alpha   90.00
_cell.angle_beta   90.00
_cell.angle_gamma   90.00
#
_symmetry.space_group_name_H-M   'P 1'
#
loop_
_entity.id
_entity.type
_entity.pdbx_description
1 polymer ?
#
loop_
_entity_poly.entity_id
_entity_poly.type
_entity_poly.pdbx_seq_one_letter_code
_entity_poly.pdbx_strand_id
1 'polypeptide(L)'
;MKDHVQALRSNGTRLTFIPEKTVSGVLTGKSDLLGLCHVEMKKLDQLLIGNAIEEASSEMAYQKWRLQHAIDPRFVTADDGTRSRPAGTESALVGKAAPDFKLELLNGDEYRLSKQQGKVVVLDFWATWCGP
;
A
#
# COMPACT_ATOMS: atom_id res chain seq x y z
N MET A 1 -6.47 -22.00 -17.41
CA MET A 1 -5.86 -21.07 -16.43
C MET A 1 -4.47 -21.59 -16.13
N LYS A 2 -3.45 -20.71 -16.05
CA LYS A 2 -2.13 -21.13 -15.55
C LYS A 2 -2.13 -20.83 -14.06
N ASP A 3 -2.02 -21.86 -13.23
CA ASP A 3 -2.06 -21.69 -11.80
C ASP A 3 -0.77 -21.01 -11.31
N HIS A 4 -0.92 -20.02 -10.44
CA HIS A 4 0.20 -19.35 -9.82
C HIS A 4 0.84 -20.27 -8.76
N VAL A 5 2.12 -20.04 -8.52
CA VAL A 5 2.83 -20.58 -7.35
C VAL A 5 3.32 -19.44 -6.48
N GLN A 6 3.39 -19.66 -5.17
CA GLN A 6 4.02 -18.75 -4.23
C GLN A 6 5.17 -19.46 -3.51
N ALA A 7 6.39 -18.99 -3.76
CA ALA A 7 7.60 -19.46 -3.10
C ALA A 7 7.82 -18.71 -1.79
N LEU A 8 8.01 -19.44 -0.70
CA LEU A 8 8.20 -18.92 0.66
C LEU A 8 9.58 -19.24 1.21
N ARG A 9 10.22 -18.24 1.83
CA ARG A 9 11.50 -18.38 2.52
C ARG A 9 11.38 -18.05 4.01
N SER A 10 12.40 -18.43 4.78
CA SER A 10 12.38 -18.42 6.24
C SER A 10 12.42 -17.02 6.82
N ASN A 11 12.96 -16.08 6.03
CA ASN A 11 12.92 -14.66 6.32
C ASN A 11 11.56 -13.99 6.00
N GLY A 12 10.53 -14.78 5.66
CA GLY A 12 9.20 -14.29 5.30
C GLY A 12 9.06 -13.77 3.87
N THR A 13 10.11 -13.83 3.04
CA THR A 13 10.03 -13.40 1.63
C THR A 13 9.07 -14.30 0.87
N ARG A 14 8.13 -13.67 0.16
CA ARG A 14 7.14 -14.35 -0.70
C ARG A 14 7.32 -13.89 -2.14
N LEU A 15 7.33 -14.84 -3.07
CA LEU A 15 7.36 -14.55 -4.50
C LEU A 15 6.26 -15.32 -5.20
N THR A 16 5.26 -14.60 -5.72
CA THR A 16 4.19 -15.17 -6.55
C THR A 16 4.52 -15.01 -8.03
N PHE A 17 4.44 -16.10 -8.80
CA PHE A 17 4.70 -16.11 -10.23
C PHE A 17 4.04 -17.30 -10.91
N ILE A 18 3.94 -17.28 -12.25
CA ILE A 18 3.47 -18.41 -13.04
C ILE A 18 4.67 -19.33 -13.32
N PRO A 19 4.68 -20.59 -12.85
CA PRO A 19 5.79 -21.50 -13.11
C PRO A 19 5.81 -21.92 -14.58
N GLU A 20 7.01 -22.05 -15.15
CA GLU A 20 7.19 -22.50 -16.53
C GLU A 20 7.95 -23.83 -16.61
N LYS A 21 9.02 -23.97 -15.83
CA LYS A 21 9.84 -25.19 -15.82
C LYS A 21 10.67 -25.34 -14.55
N THR A 22 11.09 -26.56 -14.26
CA THR A 22 12.05 -26.87 -13.21
C THR A 22 13.25 -27.59 -13.80
N VAL A 23 14.45 -27.08 -13.53
CA VAL A 23 15.71 -27.70 -13.98
C VAL A 23 16.68 -27.71 -12.80
N SER A 24 17.22 -28.88 -12.46
CA SER A 24 18.22 -29.05 -11.39
C SER A 24 17.81 -28.45 -10.03
N GLY A 25 16.52 -28.54 -9.68
CA GLY A 25 15.99 -27.99 -8.43
C GLY A 25 15.80 -26.47 -8.43
N VAL A 26 15.91 -25.81 -9.58
CA VAL A 26 15.56 -24.40 -9.76
C VAL A 26 14.23 -24.33 -10.51
N LEU A 27 13.23 -23.75 -9.87
CA LEU A 27 11.94 -23.44 -10.46
C LEU A 27 12.03 -22.08 -11.14
N THR A 28 11.71 -22.04 -12.43
CA THR A 28 11.74 -20.83 -13.26
C THR A 28 10.33 -20.50 -13.73
N GLY A 29 10.02 -19.22 -13.83
CA GLY A 29 8.75 -18.77 -14.39
C GLY A 29 8.67 -17.26 -14.49
N LYS A 30 7.46 -16.72 -14.67
CA LYS A 30 7.24 -15.30 -14.93
C LYS A 30 6.29 -14.68 -13.91
N SER A 31 6.72 -13.56 -13.32
CA SER A 31 5.89 -12.66 -12.54
C SER A 31 5.44 -11.50 -13.42
N ASP A 32 4.18 -11.09 -13.30
CA ASP A 32 3.65 -9.95 -14.06
C ASP A 32 4.30 -8.62 -13.65
N LEU A 33 4.79 -8.54 -12.40
CA LEU A 33 5.43 -7.34 -11.85
C LEU A 33 6.96 -7.34 -12.05
N LEU A 34 7.59 -8.50 -11.88
CA LEU A 34 9.06 -8.60 -11.82
C LEU A 34 9.69 -9.22 -13.07
N GLY A 35 8.88 -9.76 -13.99
CA GLY A 35 9.37 -10.49 -15.16
C GLY A 35 9.91 -11.88 -14.79
N LEU A 36 11.03 -12.27 -15.39
CA LEU A 36 11.61 -13.62 -15.25
C LEU A 36 12.08 -13.86 -13.81
N CYS A 37 11.60 -14.95 -13.22
CA CYS A 37 11.84 -15.34 -11.83
C CYS A 37 12.54 -16.70 -11.77
N HIS A 38 13.49 -16.83 -10.85
CA HIS A 38 14.17 -18.08 -10.55
C HIS A 38 14.22 -18.30 -9.04
N VAL A 39 13.83 -19.49 -8.59
CA VAL A 39 13.85 -19.87 -7.17
C VAL A 39 14.46 -21.25 -7.01
N GLU A 40 15.51 -21.33 -6.19
CA GLU A 40 16.09 -22.60 -5.77
C GLU A 40 15.17 -23.28 -4.76
N MET A 41 14.64 -24.46 -5.09
CA MET A 41 13.69 -25.18 -4.23
C MET A 41 14.28 -25.54 -2.86
N LYS A 42 15.60 -25.77 -2.78
CA LYS A 42 16.30 -26.06 -1.52
C LYS A 42 16.32 -24.88 -0.54
N LYS A 43 16.09 -23.66 -1.01
CA LYS A 43 16.06 -22.44 -0.19
C LYS A 43 14.63 -22.02 0.18
N LEU A 44 13.64 -22.82 -0.19
CA LEU A 44 12.25 -22.58 0.13
C LEU A 44 11.86 -23.43 1.33
N ASP A 45 11.13 -22.85 2.28
CA ASP A 45 10.48 -23.62 3.33
C ASP A 45 9.14 -24.16 2.85
N GLN A 46 8.44 -23.38 2.02
CA GLN A 46 7.14 -23.75 1.47
C GLN A 46 7.02 -23.30 0.01
N LEU A 47 6.34 -24.13 -0.78
CA LEU A 47 5.89 -23.78 -2.12
C LEU A 47 4.38 -24.03 -2.18
N LEU A 48 3.61 -22.95 -2.26
CA LEU A 48 2.16 -23.00 -2.35
C LEU A 48 1.75 -22.99 -3.83
N ILE A 49 0.73 -23.77 -4.18
CA ILE A 49 0.27 -23.97 -5.56
C ILE A 49 -1.23 -23.73 -5.63
N GLY A 50 -1.67 -22.90 -6.58
CA GLY A 50 -3.09 -22.63 -6.82
C GLY A 50 -3.81 -22.11 -5.58
N ASN A 51 -4.95 -22.70 -5.23
CA ASN A 51 -5.82 -22.26 -4.14
C ASN A 51 -5.16 -22.30 -2.75
N ALA A 52 -4.11 -23.11 -2.57
CA ALA A 52 -3.33 -23.14 -1.33
C ALA A 52 -2.67 -21.78 -1.02
N ILE A 53 -2.47 -20.93 -2.03
CA ILE A 53 -1.99 -19.55 -1.85
C ILE A 53 -3.03 -18.71 -1.12
N GLU A 54 -4.29 -18.79 -1.53
CA GLU A 54 -5.40 -18.04 -0.93
C GLU A 54 -5.74 -18.56 0.48
N GLU A 55 -5.70 -19.89 0.66
CA GLU A 55 -5.91 -20.52 1.96
C GLU A 55 -4.82 -20.10 2.96
N ALA A 56 -3.54 -20.22 2.59
CA ALA A 56 -2.43 -19.79 3.43
C ALA A 56 -2.40 -18.28 3.66
N SER A 57 -2.93 -17.49 2.72
CA SER A 57 -3.05 -16.05 2.89
C SER A 57 -4.16 -15.70 3.89
N SER A 58 -5.27 -16.43 3.89
CA SER A 58 -6.42 -16.20 4.76
C SER A 58 -6.12 -16.34 6.26
N GLU A 59 -5.11 -17.14 6.62
CA GLU A 59 -4.66 -17.32 8.01
C GLU A 59 -3.71 -16.22 8.52
N MET A 60 -3.21 -15.34 7.65
CA MET A 60 -2.28 -14.28 8.06
C MET A 60 -3.02 -13.12 8.74
N ALA A 61 -2.54 -12.73 9.93
CA ALA A 61 -3.10 -11.65 10.75
C ALA A 61 -3.31 -10.31 10.01
N TYR A 62 -2.55 -10.07 8.95
CA TYR A 62 -2.61 -8.86 8.15
C TYR A 62 -3.46 -8.99 6.86
N GLN A 63 -3.99 -10.16 6.50
CA GLN A 63 -4.93 -10.28 5.37
C GLN A 63 -6.36 -9.85 5.70
N LYS A 64 -6.71 -9.75 6.99
CA LYS A 64 -7.93 -9.02 7.41
C LYS A 64 -7.90 -7.53 7.06
N TRP A 65 -6.73 -7.00 6.73
CA TRP A 65 -6.58 -5.65 6.24
C TRP A 65 -6.87 -5.64 4.73
N ARG A 66 -8.17 -5.67 4.40
CA ARG A 66 -8.60 -5.25 3.07
C ARG A 66 -8.22 -3.79 2.92
N LEU A 67 -7.34 -3.48 1.97
CA LEU A 67 -7.21 -2.12 1.46
C LEU A 67 -8.62 -1.69 1.00
N GLN A 68 -9.29 -0.90 1.84
CA GLN A 68 -10.44 -0.14 1.38
C GLN A 68 -9.88 1.12 0.77
N HIS A 69 -10.38 1.47 -0.41
CA HIS A 69 -10.17 2.82 -0.90
C HIS A 69 -10.59 3.77 0.21
N ALA A 70 -9.68 4.69 0.58
CA ALA A 70 -10.07 5.82 1.40
C ALA A 70 -11.31 6.41 0.75
N ILE A 71 -12.35 6.67 1.54
CA ILE A 71 -13.56 7.30 1.03
C ILE A 71 -13.10 8.58 0.34
N ASP A 72 -13.33 8.67 -0.98
CA ASP A 72 -12.97 9.87 -1.72
C ASP A 72 -13.58 11.06 -0.99
N PRO A 73 -12.79 12.11 -0.70
CA PRO A 73 -13.31 13.27 0.01
C PRO A 73 -14.53 13.76 -0.77
N ARG A 74 -15.66 13.91 -0.07
CA ARG A 74 -16.88 14.43 -0.69
C ARG A 74 -16.59 15.84 -1.17
N PHE A 75 -16.38 15.99 -2.47
CA PHE A 75 -16.36 17.30 -3.10
C PHE A 75 -17.77 17.89 -2.95
N VAL A 76 -17.87 19.04 -2.30
CA VAL A 76 -19.12 19.79 -2.19
C VAL A 76 -19.46 20.29 -3.59
N THR A 77 -20.31 19.58 -4.31
CA THR A 77 -21.03 20.18 -5.43
C THR A 77 -21.98 21.20 -4.82
N ALA A 78 -21.81 22.47 -5.18
CA ALA A 78 -22.66 23.52 -4.68
C ALA A 78 -24.14 23.20 -4.98
N ASP A 79 -24.95 23.26 -3.93
CA ASP A 79 -26.40 23.50 -3.93
C ASP A 79 -27.35 22.28 -3.88
N ASP A 80 -27.71 21.88 -2.65
CA ASP A 80 -28.89 21.04 -2.36
C ASP A 80 -29.71 21.53 -1.15
N GLY A 81 -29.64 22.84 -0.82
CA GLY A 81 -30.66 23.53 -0.02
C GLY A 81 -30.87 23.06 1.43
N THR A 82 -30.16 22.02 1.89
CA THR A 82 -30.13 21.59 3.29
C THR A 82 -28.80 22.01 3.89
N ARG A 83 -28.82 22.87 4.92
CA ARG A 83 -27.62 23.34 5.63
C ARG A 83 -27.01 22.21 6.48
N SER A 84 -26.60 21.11 5.87
CA SER A 84 -25.68 20.17 6.49
C SER A 84 -24.27 20.59 6.09
N ARG A 85 -23.50 21.12 7.06
CA ARG A 85 -22.10 21.49 6.82
C ARG A 85 -21.37 20.25 6.27
N PRO A 86 -20.63 20.35 5.16
CA PRO A 86 -19.91 19.21 4.61
C PRO A 86 -18.99 18.59 5.67
N ALA A 87 -19.00 17.26 5.77
CA ALA A 87 -18.01 16.55 6.59
C ALA A 87 -16.60 16.99 6.16
N GLY A 88 -15.78 17.45 7.13
CA GLY A 88 -14.46 18.05 6.87
C GLY A 88 -14.43 19.59 6.81
N THR A 89 -15.58 20.28 6.81
CA THR A 89 -15.65 21.75 6.92
C THR A 89 -15.83 22.26 8.35
N GLU A 90 -15.71 21.37 9.34
CA GLU A 90 -15.90 21.76 10.74
C GLU A 90 -14.72 22.53 11.34
N SER A 91 -13.53 22.38 10.74
CA SER A 91 -12.34 23.05 11.21
C SER A 91 -12.41 24.56 10.96
N ALA A 92 -12.14 25.33 12.00
CA ALA A 92 -12.04 26.79 11.94
C ALA A 92 -10.90 27.30 11.01
N LEU A 93 -10.10 26.39 10.44
CA LEU A 93 -9.01 26.69 9.51
C LEU A 93 -9.41 26.60 8.03
N VAL A 94 -10.58 26.04 7.69
CA VAL A 94 -11.02 25.94 6.29
C VAL A 94 -11.21 27.33 5.68
N GLY A 95 -10.68 27.53 4.48
CA GLY A 95 -10.71 28.80 3.75
C GLY A 95 -9.71 29.85 4.26
N LYS A 96 -8.95 29.56 5.32
CA LYS A 96 -7.84 30.41 5.79
C LYS A 96 -6.52 29.97 5.19
N ALA A 97 -5.56 30.88 5.12
CA ALA A 97 -4.19 30.52 4.78
C ALA A 97 -3.65 29.50 5.78
N ALA A 98 -3.06 28.41 5.29
CA ALA A 98 -2.40 27.43 6.13
C ALA A 98 -1.24 28.09 6.90
N PRO A 99 -1.12 27.90 8.23
CA PRO A 99 0.00 28.42 9.00
C PRO A 99 1.33 27.88 8.46
N ASP A 100 2.33 28.75 8.32
CA ASP A 100 3.68 28.31 7.92
C ASP A 100 4.30 27.49 9.06
N PHE A 101 5.03 26.45 8.68
CA PHE A 101 5.78 25.62 9.61
C PHE A 101 7.10 25.21 8.99
N LYS A 102 8.04 24.86 9.86
CA LYS A 102 9.35 24.32 9.50
C LYS A 102 9.58 23.03 10.28
N LEU A 103 9.99 21.98 9.58
CA LEU A 103 10.26 20.67 10.16
C LEU A 103 11.53 20.08 9.55
N GLU A 104 12.21 19.24 10.30
CA GLU A 104 13.28 18.39 9.79
C GLU A 104 12.66 17.11 9.22
N LEU A 105 13.08 16.74 8.01
CA LEU A 105 12.69 15.49 7.35
C LEU A 105 13.58 14.34 7.81
N LEU A 106 13.13 13.11 7.55
CA LEU A 106 13.87 11.89 7.94
C LEU A 106 15.27 11.78 7.31
N ASN A 107 15.51 12.47 6.20
CA ASN A 107 16.81 12.53 5.55
C ASN A 107 17.69 13.69 6.06
N GLY A 108 17.25 14.44 7.08
CA GLY A 108 17.94 15.59 7.65
C GLY A 108 17.70 16.91 6.92
N ASP A 109 16.96 16.91 5.80
CA ASP A 109 16.63 18.14 5.08
C ASP A 109 15.57 18.96 5.82
N GLU A 110 15.59 20.26 5.60
CA GLU A 110 14.56 21.16 6.12
C GLU A 110 13.36 21.25 5.16
N TYR A 111 12.18 20.92 5.66
CA TYR A 111 10.92 21.25 5.01
C TYR A 111 10.35 22.56 5.56
N ARG A 112 9.85 23.42 4.66
CA ARG A 112 9.08 24.62 5.02
C ARG A 112 7.89 24.79 4.10
N LEU A 113 6.69 24.97 4.67
CA LEU A 113 5.44 25.02 3.89
C LEU A 113 5.42 26.20 2.92
N SER A 114 5.89 27.37 3.35
CA SER A 114 5.91 28.58 2.52
C SER A 114 6.74 28.44 1.23
N LYS A 115 7.67 27.47 1.14
CA LYS A 115 8.43 27.16 -0.08
C LYS A 115 7.59 26.40 -1.13
N GLN A 116 6.40 25.91 -0.79
CA GLN A 116 5.52 25.11 -1.67
C GLN A 116 4.34 25.90 -2.26
N GLN A 117 4.37 27.24 -2.17
CA GLN A 117 3.34 28.08 -2.78
C GLN A 117 3.20 27.81 -4.28
N GLY A 118 1.96 27.85 -4.78
CA GLY A 118 1.62 27.52 -6.16
C GLY A 118 1.42 26.03 -6.43
N LYS A 119 1.60 25.16 -5.43
CA LYS A 119 1.30 23.72 -5.51
C LYS A 119 0.13 23.36 -4.60
N VAL A 120 -0.65 22.36 -4.99
CA VAL A 120 -1.57 21.70 -4.07
C VAL A 120 -0.74 20.82 -3.14
N VAL A 121 -0.91 21.01 -1.83
CA VAL A 121 -0.21 20.25 -0.78
C VAL A 121 -1.25 19.49 0.04
N VAL A 122 -1.08 18.18 0.16
CA VAL A 122 -1.84 17.33 1.08
C VAL A 122 -0.94 17.05 2.29
N LEU A 123 -1.42 17.36 3.49
CA LEU A 123 -0.71 17.08 4.74
C LEU A 123 -1.37 15.90 5.44
N ASP A 124 -0.61 14.82 5.60
CA ASP A 124 -1.03 13.61 6.29
C ASP A 124 -0.38 13.56 7.69
N PHE A 125 -1.22 13.53 8.73
CA PHE A 125 -0.78 13.48 10.13
C PHE A 125 -1.02 12.08 10.67
N TRP A 126 0.06 11.36 10.96
CA TRP A 126 0.02 9.99 11.45
C TRP A 126 1.07 9.76 12.55
N ALA A 127 1.00 8.60 13.19
CA ALA A 127 1.99 8.15 14.16
C ALA A 127 2.22 6.64 14.04
N THR A 128 3.43 6.16 14.35
CA THR A 128 3.81 4.74 14.22
C THR A 128 2.98 3.78 15.07
N TRP A 129 2.34 4.30 16.11
CA TRP A 129 1.49 3.56 17.05
C TRP A 129 -0.01 3.78 16.77
N CYS A 130 -0.36 4.60 15.79
CA CYS A 130 -1.73 4.81 15.38
C CYS A 130 -2.09 3.76 14.32
N GLY A 131 -2.99 2.84 14.68
CA GLY A 131 -3.74 2.11 13.66
C GLY A 131 -4.75 3.07 12.98
N PRO A 132 -5.09 2.87 11.70
CA PRO A 132 -6.17 3.61 11.06
C PRO A 132 -7.55 3.23 11.62
#